data_AF-A0A2J6S165-F1
#
_entry.id   AF-A0A2J6S165-F1
#
_cell.length_a   1.000
_cell.length_b   1.000
_cell.length_c   1.000
_cell.angle_alpha   90.00
_cell.angle_beta   90.00
_cell.angle_gamma   90.00
#
_symmetry.space_group_name_H-M   'P 1'
#
loop_
_entity.id
_entity.type
_entity.pdbx_description
1 polymer ?
#
loop_
_entity_poly.entity_id
_entity_poly.type
_entity_poly.pdbx_seq_one_letter_code
_entity_poly.pdbx_strand_id
1 'polypeptide(L)'
;MFEISSSPMKNKAVELMGLTKILQLPLWSLLGIGVVLYLGLVQILRFRSLRKLNKTYAAYLHDPYSLDYKTAHQIMRRVILYETPFMYAFGTQWALLKTYTVASGTTLLVQTGQLTSDSTVGKRAEDTGVILAEFLVGSVDSDRGSKALAKMNWLHRRYGSKIKQPELLHTLAMFVLEPIRWLNEREWRPLTEIEKVAIYVYWKEIGNRMGIKDIPDTLEELEVWAAKFEEKNVYFTKNNQMCAEATMGLFLRNVPLVLRGFAQHAAVSLFEEQSRLALGYENPPIWIAKLVASAFHIRKLIIRHLFLPRLHELDPLAKPDSSGRLYRNAWAFEPWYVKATVKSWLEGWFWTSGKVLPGPAYKSNGFLVEELGPVEYEKSSKEPVAKEAEEMQAYASKGGAVALGCPFYSVGYPPKYGA
;
A
#
# COMPACT_ATOMS: atom_id res chain seq x y z
N MET A 1 55.22 -32.43 -48.11
CA MET A 1 53.93 -32.43 -48.83
C MET A 1 52.90 -33.03 -47.89
N PHE A 2 51.98 -32.18 -47.42
CA PHE A 2 50.80 -32.45 -46.57
C PHE A 2 51.00 -33.02 -45.16
N GLU A 3 51.22 -32.10 -44.22
CA GLU A 3 50.57 -32.12 -42.91
C GLU A 3 49.05 -32.05 -43.07
N ILE A 4 48.31 -32.95 -42.41
CA ILE A 4 46.90 -32.73 -42.06
C ILE A 4 46.76 -32.97 -40.56
N SER A 5 46.70 -31.82 -39.89
CA SER A 5 46.23 -31.55 -38.52
C SER A 5 45.33 -32.63 -37.91
N SER A 6 45.76 -33.17 -36.77
CA SER A 6 44.91 -33.96 -35.89
C SER A 6 43.89 -33.04 -35.20
N SER A 7 42.66 -33.10 -35.71
CA SER A 7 41.51 -32.33 -35.23
C SER A 7 41.21 -32.52 -33.73
N PRO A 8 40.84 -31.45 -32.99
CA PRO A 8 40.53 -31.49 -31.57
C PRO A 8 39.11 -32.04 -31.35
N MET A 9 38.89 -33.34 -31.58
CA MET A 9 37.60 -34.01 -31.36
C MET A 9 37.66 -35.15 -30.34
N LYS A 10 38.67 -35.20 -29.47
CA LYS A 10 38.72 -36.17 -28.36
C LYS A 10 38.33 -35.62 -26.98
N ASN A 11 38.00 -34.33 -26.87
CA ASN A 11 37.65 -33.71 -25.58
C ASN A 11 36.14 -33.53 -25.31
N LYS A 12 35.23 -34.03 -26.15
CA LYS A 12 33.78 -33.98 -25.89
C LYS A 12 33.20 -35.22 -25.20
N ALA A 13 33.91 -36.35 -25.19
CA ALA A 13 33.45 -37.58 -24.54
C ALA A 13 33.67 -37.59 -23.01
N VAL A 14 34.61 -36.78 -22.51
CA VAL A 14 34.91 -36.68 -21.07
C VAL A 14 33.86 -35.85 -20.31
N GLU A 15 33.13 -34.95 -20.98
CA GLU A 15 32.01 -34.21 -20.36
C GLU A 15 30.76 -35.09 -20.16
N LEU A 16 30.53 -36.10 -21.00
CA LEU A 16 29.37 -37.01 -20.85
C LEU A 16 29.55 -38.08 -19.75
N MET A 17 30.78 -38.40 -19.34
CA MET A 17 31.06 -39.33 -18.24
C MET A 17 30.73 -38.77 -16.84
N GLY A 18 30.70 -37.44 -16.68
CA GLY A 18 30.30 -36.79 -15.42
C GLY A 18 28.79 -36.84 -15.19
N LEU A 19 28.00 -36.58 -16.23
CA LEU A 19 26.54 -36.61 -16.17
C LEU A 19 25.97 -38.02 -15.95
N THR A 20 26.61 -39.04 -16.52
CA THR A 20 26.20 -40.44 -16.35
C THR A 20 26.44 -40.98 -14.93
N LYS A 21 27.48 -40.51 -14.22
CA LYS A 21 27.70 -40.84 -12.80
C LYS A 21 26.69 -40.17 -11.87
N ILE A 22 26.22 -38.96 -12.19
CA ILE A 22 25.19 -38.26 -11.41
C ILE A 22 23.86 -39.02 -11.47
N LEU A 23 23.50 -39.56 -12.65
CA LEU A 23 22.28 -40.37 -12.84
C LEU A 23 22.31 -41.74 -12.13
N GLN A 24 23.46 -42.18 -11.61
CA GLN A 24 23.62 -43.41 -10.82
C GLN A 24 23.51 -43.18 -9.31
N LEU A 25 23.35 -41.93 -8.86
CA LEU A 25 23.16 -41.62 -7.44
C LEU A 25 21.79 -42.12 -6.94
N PRO A 26 21.67 -42.52 -5.66
CA PRO A 26 20.38 -42.85 -5.08
C PRO A 26 19.47 -41.62 -5.10
N LEU A 27 18.15 -41.84 -5.22
CA LEU A 27 17.14 -40.78 -5.34
C LEU A 27 17.28 -39.68 -4.28
N TRP A 28 17.58 -40.05 -3.03
CA TRP A 28 17.78 -39.09 -1.93
C TRP A 28 18.95 -38.13 -2.15
N SER A 29 20.03 -38.60 -2.79
CA SER A 29 21.16 -37.73 -3.15
C SER A 29 20.79 -36.79 -4.29
N LEU A 30 20.04 -37.25 -5.29
CA LEU A 30 19.52 -36.38 -6.35
C LEU A 30 18.57 -35.31 -5.81
N LEU A 31 17.67 -35.69 -4.89
CA LEU A 31 16.79 -34.76 -4.18
C LEU A 31 17.60 -33.74 -3.35
N GLY A 32 18.61 -34.20 -2.61
CA GLY A 32 19.50 -33.34 -1.84
C GLY A 32 20.23 -32.32 -2.72
N ILE A 33 20.79 -32.76 -3.85
CA ILE A 33 21.42 -31.86 -4.84
C ILE A 33 20.40 -30.86 -5.38
N GLY A 34 19.19 -31.31 -5.73
CA GLY A 34 18.11 -30.46 -6.21
C GLY A 34 17.74 -29.36 -5.20
N VAL A 35 17.61 -29.70 -3.92
CA VAL A 35 17.36 -28.72 -2.85
C VAL A 35 18.49 -27.71 -2.72
N VAL A 36 19.75 -28.16 -2.71
CA VAL A 36 20.91 -27.25 -2.60
C VAL A 36 20.98 -26.29 -3.79
N LEU A 37 20.80 -26.80 -5.02
CA LEU A 37 20.77 -25.98 -6.23
C LEU A 37 19.62 -24.98 -6.21
N TYR A 38 18.43 -25.41 -5.79
CA TYR A 38 17.26 -24.55 -5.67
C TYR A 38 17.49 -23.42 -4.65
N LEU A 39 17.97 -23.74 -3.45
CA LEU A 39 18.25 -22.74 -2.42
C LEU A 39 19.36 -21.78 -2.86
N GLY A 40 20.39 -22.27 -3.55
CA GLY A 40 21.42 -21.45 -4.19
C GLY A 40 20.82 -20.48 -5.20
N LEU A 41 19.96 -20.95 -6.10
CA LEU A 41 19.25 -20.13 -7.07
C LEU A 41 18.38 -19.06 -6.39
N VAL A 42 17.63 -19.44 -5.35
CA VAL A 42 16.84 -18.51 -4.55
C VAL A 42 17.73 -17.40 -3.99
N GLN A 43 18.83 -17.73 -3.31
CA GLN A 43 19.72 -16.71 -2.73
C GLN A 43 20.35 -15.79 -3.78
N ILE A 44 20.78 -16.34 -4.93
CA ILE A 44 21.37 -15.56 -6.03
C ILE A 44 20.34 -14.56 -6.59
N LEU A 45 19.12 -15.02 -6.88
CA LEU A 45 18.10 -14.20 -7.52
C LEU A 45 17.43 -13.22 -6.56
N ARG A 46 17.24 -13.59 -5.29
CA ARG A 46 16.54 -12.77 -4.26
C ARG A 46 17.16 -11.37 -4.12
N PHE A 47 18.49 -11.27 -4.11
CA PHE A 47 19.20 -10.00 -3.98
C PHE A 47 19.57 -9.35 -5.33
N ARG A 48 19.28 -10.00 -6.46
CA ARG A 48 19.56 -9.44 -7.79
C ARG A 48 18.82 -8.12 -8.00
N SER A 49 17.57 -8.07 -7.55
CA SER A 49 16.75 -6.88 -7.58
C SER A 49 17.43 -5.73 -6.81
N LEU A 50 17.76 -5.96 -5.54
CA LEU A 50 18.42 -4.95 -4.71
C LEU A 50 19.76 -4.45 -5.31
N ARG A 51 20.60 -5.36 -5.83
CA ARG A 51 21.84 -4.98 -6.52
C ARG A 51 21.58 -4.09 -7.74
N LYS A 52 20.52 -4.39 -8.51
CA LYS A 52 20.11 -3.54 -9.65
C LYS A 52 19.64 -2.17 -9.17
N LEU A 53 18.88 -2.09 -8.06
CA LEU A 53 18.49 -0.80 -7.46
C LEU A 53 19.72 0.06 -7.15
N ASN A 54 20.65 -0.48 -6.38
CA ASN A 54 21.85 0.24 -5.95
C ASN A 54 22.71 0.68 -7.13
N LYS A 55 22.83 -0.16 -8.18
CA LYS A 55 23.56 0.21 -9.39
C LYS A 55 22.86 1.33 -10.18
N THR A 56 21.54 1.25 -10.33
CA THR A 56 20.76 2.23 -11.11
C THR A 56 20.73 3.59 -10.41
N TYR A 57 20.62 3.62 -9.08
CA TYR A 57 20.48 4.85 -8.30
C TYR A 57 21.75 5.17 -7.48
N ALA A 58 22.92 4.73 -7.95
CA ALA A 58 24.20 4.89 -7.24
C ALA A 58 24.51 6.35 -6.85
N ALA A 59 24.13 7.30 -7.71
CA ALA A 59 24.33 8.74 -7.49
C ALA A 59 23.60 9.26 -6.24
N TYR A 60 22.50 8.62 -5.83
CA TYR A 60 21.67 9.04 -4.70
C TYR A 60 21.99 8.28 -3.40
N LEU A 61 22.91 7.32 -3.42
CA LEU A 61 23.16 6.49 -2.22
C LEU A 61 23.85 7.26 -1.09
N HIS A 62 24.66 8.27 -1.42
CA HIS A 62 25.34 9.12 -0.44
C HIS A 62 24.44 10.21 0.11
N ASP A 63 23.54 10.74 -0.73
CA ASP A 63 22.54 11.73 -0.35
C ASP A 63 21.18 11.35 -0.96
N PRO A 64 20.39 10.49 -0.28
CA PRO A 64 19.08 10.09 -0.77
C PRO A 64 18.06 11.24 -0.84
N TYR A 65 18.25 12.31 -0.07
CA TYR A 65 17.32 13.45 -0.07
C TYR A 65 17.45 14.34 -1.31
N SER A 66 18.48 14.14 -2.13
CA SER A 66 18.61 14.74 -3.45
C SER A 66 17.67 14.15 -4.52
N LEU A 67 16.87 13.12 -4.17
CA LEU A 67 15.86 12.56 -5.06
C LEU A 67 14.77 13.60 -5.39
N ASP A 68 14.49 13.78 -6.68
CA ASP A 68 13.22 14.39 -7.08
C ASP A 68 12.04 13.42 -6.87
N TYR A 69 10.81 13.95 -6.79
CA TYR A 69 9.63 13.14 -6.52
C TYR A 69 9.32 12.11 -7.62
N LYS A 70 9.77 12.33 -8.87
CA LYS A 70 9.52 11.41 -9.98
C LYS A 70 10.41 10.17 -9.88
N THR A 71 11.68 10.37 -9.51
CA THR A 71 12.66 9.33 -9.24
C THR A 71 12.29 8.59 -7.95
N ALA A 72 11.88 9.32 -6.92
CA ALA A 72 11.32 8.75 -5.70
C ALA A 72 10.09 7.87 -6.00
N HIS A 73 9.17 8.31 -6.88
CA HIS A 73 8.03 7.50 -7.31
C HIS A 73 8.46 6.18 -7.94
N GLN A 74 9.47 6.17 -8.81
CA GLN A 74 9.95 4.94 -9.45
C GLN A 74 10.49 3.92 -8.44
N ILE A 75 11.28 4.41 -7.47
CA ILE A 75 11.83 3.57 -6.40
C ILE A 75 10.71 3.03 -5.51
N MET A 76 9.81 3.92 -5.05
CA MET A 76 8.66 3.54 -4.24
C MET A 76 7.77 2.53 -4.99
N ARG A 77 7.41 2.80 -6.25
CA ARG A 77 6.57 1.93 -7.08
C ARG A 77 7.12 0.51 -7.15
N ARG A 78 8.44 0.36 -7.29
CA ARG A 78 9.09 -0.94 -7.24
C ARG A 78 8.97 -1.62 -5.87
N VAL A 79 9.15 -0.89 -4.77
CA VAL A 79 8.96 -1.42 -3.40
C VAL A 79 7.54 -1.97 -3.24
N ILE A 80 6.53 -1.21 -3.68
CA ILE A 80 5.12 -1.51 -3.43
C ILE A 80 4.48 -2.46 -4.45
N LEU A 81 5.08 -2.66 -5.63
CA LEU A 81 4.52 -3.56 -6.66
C LEU A 81 5.34 -4.83 -6.87
N TYR A 82 6.65 -4.79 -6.64
CA TYR A 82 7.56 -5.89 -6.93
C TYR A 82 8.13 -6.53 -5.67
N GLU A 83 8.74 -5.74 -4.79
CA GLU A 83 9.46 -6.28 -3.62
C GLU A 83 8.50 -6.77 -2.54
N THR A 84 7.58 -5.90 -2.11
CA THR A 84 6.81 -6.08 -0.87
C THR A 84 5.31 -5.71 -0.97
N PRO A 85 4.61 -6.02 -2.07
CA PRO A 85 3.26 -5.52 -2.33
C PRO A 85 2.23 -5.84 -1.24
N PHE A 86 2.24 -7.07 -0.74
CA PHE A 86 1.32 -7.49 0.32
C PHE A 86 1.55 -6.68 1.60
N MET A 87 2.81 -6.56 2.05
CA MET A 87 3.10 -5.94 3.33
C MET A 87 2.98 -4.42 3.29
N TYR A 88 3.31 -3.78 2.16
CA TYR A 88 3.08 -2.35 1.99
C TYR A 88 1.57 -2.03 2.04
N ALA A 89 0.75 -2.79 1.30
CA ALA A 89 -0.70 -2.63 1.33
C ALA A 89 -1.28 -2.89 2.74
N PHE A 90 -0.79 -3.93 3.42
CA PHE A 90 -1.17 -4.25 4.79
C PHE A 90 -0.82 -3.11 5.76
N GLY A 91 0.43 -2.64 5.76
CA GLY A 91 0.85 -1.51 6.62
C GLY A 91 0.10 -0.22 6.32
N THR A 92 -0.26 0.03 5.06
CA THR A 92 -1.12 1.16 4.67
C THR A 92 -2.53 1.06 5.26
N GLN A 93 -3.10 -0.14 5.39
CA GLN A 93 -4.38 -0.34 6.08
C GLN A 93 -4.26 -0.05 7.59
N TRP A 94 -3.13 -0.39 8.21
CA TRP A 94 -2.88 -0.06 9.62
C TRP A 94 -2.64 1.44 9.84
N ALA A 95 -2.02 2.13 8.89
CA ALA A 95 -1.92 3.59 8.89
C ALA A 95 -3.30 4.24 9.03
N LEU A 96 -4.27 3.78 8.24
CA LEU A 96 -5.65 4.26 8.33
C LEU A 96 -6.25 4.03 9.71
N LEU A 97 -6.08 2.84 10.30
CA LEU A 97 -6.59 2.54 11.64
C LEU A 97 -5.94 3.42 12.73
N LYS A 98 -4.64 3.72 12.60
CA LYS A 98 -3.95 4.61 13.54
C LYS A 98 -4.51 6.03 13.54
N THR A 99 -5.07 6.51 12.44
CA THR A 99 -5.73 7.82 12.42
C THR A 99 -6.94 7.90 13.38
N TYR A 100 -7.56 6.78 13.71
CA TYR A 100 -8.68 6.74 14.68
C TYR A 100 -8.23 6.93 16.12
N THR A 101 -6.92 7.00 16.37
CA THR A 101 -6.38 7.24 17.70
C THR A 101 -6.30 8.72 18.05
N VAL A 102 -6.38 9.61 17.04
CA VAL A 102 -6.37 11.06 17.21
C VAL A 102 -7.74 11.53 17.69
N ALA A 103 -7.83 11.79 18.99
CA ALA A 103 -9.10 12.00 19.69
C ALA A 103 -9.96 13.15 19.14
N SER A 104 -9.34 14.24 18.71
CA SER A 104 -10.06 15.39 18.15
C SER A 104 -10.66 15.08 16.77
N GLY A 105 -9.98 14.28 15.95
CA GLY A 105 -10.39 13.98 14.58
C GLY A 105 -11.58 13.01 14.50
N THR A 106 -11.69 12.07 15.43
CA THR A 106 -12.73 11.02 15.38
C THR A 106 -14.16 11.55 15.58
N THR A 107 -14.31 12.72 16.20
CA THR A 107 -15.63 13.40 16.29
C THR A 107 -16.23 13.66 14.92
N LEU A 108 -15.42 14.13 13.96
CA LEU A 108 -15.89 14.33 12.59
C LEU A 108 -16.22 12.99 11.92
N LEU A 109 -15.38 11.97 12.10
CA LEU A 109 -15.59 10.65 11.50
C LEU A 109 -16.94 10.05 11.94
N VAL A 110 -17.25 10.12 13.24
CA VAL A 110 -18.55 9.71 13.79
C VAL A 110 -19.69 10.53 13.20
N GLN A 111 -19.56 11.86 13.13
CA GLN A 111 -20.60 12.75 12.57
C GLN A 111 -20.93 12.44 11.11
N THR A 112 -19.92 12.10 10.30
CA THR A 112 -20.15 11.77 8.88
C THR A 112 -20.78 10.40 8.67
N GLY A 113 -20.68 9.49 9.64
CA GLY A 113 -21.14 8.10 9.53
C GLY A 113 -20.30 7.21 8.61
N GLN A 114 -19.40 7.77 7.80
CA GLN A 114 -18.72 7.06 6.70
C GLN A 114 -17.78 5.94 7.19
N LEU A 115 -17.27 6.04 8.41
CA LEU A 115 -16.37 5.06 9.03
C LEU A 115 -16.95 4.43 10.31
N THR A 116 -18.22 4.69 10.63
CA THR A 116 -18.87 4.19 11.84
C THR A 116 -20.14 3.40 11.55
N SER A 117 -20.71 3.53 10.36
CA SER A 117 -21.91 2.78 9.94
C SER A 117 -21.54 1.56 9.10
N ASP A 118 -22.17 0.42 9.40
CA ASP A 118 -21.95 -0.87 8.71
C ASP A 118 -22.22 -0.81 7.20
N SER A 119 -23.17 0.04 6.78
CA SER A 119 -23.58 0.22 5.38
C SER A 119 -22.64 1.09 4.55
N THR A 120 -21.79 1.92 5.17
CA THR A 120 -20.91 2.86 4.46
C THR A 120 -19.43 2.57 4.65
N VAL A 121 -19.04 1.91 5.75
CA VAL A 121 -17.64 1.64 6.09
C VAL A 121 -16.92 0.84 5.01
N GLY A 122 -17.59 -0.15 4.41
CA GLY A 122 -17.02 -0.97 3.34
C GLY A 122 -16.74 -0.16 2.08
N LYS A 123 -17.72 0.61 1.59
CA LYS A 123 -17.51 1.53 0.46
C LYS A 123 -16.39 2.53 0.74
N ARG A 124 -16.39 3.16 1.93
CA ARG A 124 -15.37 4.15 2.31
C ARG A 124 -13.96 3.56 2.33
N ALA A 125 -13.80 2.32 2.80
CA ALA A 125 -12.54 1.60 2.79
C ALA A 125 -12.08 1.27 1.36
N GLU A 126 -12.98 0.76 0.52
CA GLU A 126 -12.68 0.42 -0.88
C GLU A 126 -12.33 1.68 -1.71
N ASP A 127 -13.09 2.77 -1.55
CA ASP A 127 -12.82 4.07 -2.20
C ASP A 127 -11.44 4.60 -1.81
N THR A 128 -11.05 4.48 -0.54
CA THR A 128 -9.71 4.89 -0.09
C THR A 128 -8.64 4.08 -0.80
N GLY A 129 -8.80 2.75 -0.85
CA GLY A 129 -7.85 1.87 -1.55
C GLY A 129 -7.71 2.20 -3.03
N VAL A 130 -8.82 2.51 -3.70
CA VAL A 130 -8.81 2.92 -5.12
C VAL A 130 -8.11 4.27 -5.29
N ILE A 131 -8.51 5.30 -4.53
CA ILE A 131 -7.90 6.63 -4.60
C ILE A 131 -6.38 6.55 -4.39
N LEU A 132 -5.93 5.84 -3.35
CA LEU A 132 -4.51 5.64 -3.07
C LEU A 132 -3.81 4.91 -4.22
N ALA A 133 -4.42 3.87 -4.79
CA ALA A 133 -3.83 3.14 -5.91
C ALA A 133 -3.63 4.05 -7.13
N GLU A 134 -4.61 4.90 -7.48
CA GLU A 134 -4.52 5.78 -8.65
C GLU A 134 -3.26 6.66 -8.62
N PHE A 135 -2.97 7.33 -7.50
CA PHE A 135 -1.80 8.21 -7.43
C PHE A 135 -0.52 7.52 -6.96
N LEU A 136 -0.56 6.52 -6.06
CA LEU A 136 0.66 5.82 -5.62
C LEU A 136 1.23 4.90 -6.71
N VAL A 137 0.36 4.26 -7.50
CA VAL A 137 0.78 3.33 -8.56
C VAL A 137 0.82 4.03 -9.92
N GLY A 138 -0.22 4.82 -10.24
CA GLY A 138 -0.36 5.50 -11.53
C GLY A 138 0.48 6.78 -11.68
N SER A 139 0.91 7.39 -10.57
CA SER A 139 1.54 8.72 -10.45
C SER A 139 0.55 9.87 -10.25
N VAL A 140 0.85 10.77 -9.30
CA VAL A 140 0.22 12.09 -9.11
C VAL A 140 0.21 12.99 -10.35
N ASP A 141 1.06 12.71 -11.35
CA ASP A 141 1.13 13.46 -12.61
C ASP A 141 0.28 12.84 -13.72
N SER A 142 -0.20 11.60 -13.55
CA SER A 142 -1.06 10.94 -14.53
C SER A 142 -2.48 11.52 -14.49
N ASP A 143 -3.24 11.38 -15.58
CA ASP A 143 -4.66 11.81 -15.61
C ASP A 143 -5.51 11.21 -14.50
N ARG A 144 -5.36 9.91 -14.25
CA ARG A 144 -6.11 9.24 -13.17
C ARG A 144 -5.59 9.65 -11.79
N GLY A 145 -4.27 9.75 -11.61
CA GLY A 145 -3.69 10.11 -10.33
C GLY A 145 -3.95 11.55 -9.92
N SER A 146 -3.88 12.51 -10.85
CA SER A 146 -4.23 13.91 -10.58
C SER A 146 -5.72 14.06 -10.24
N LYS A 147 -6.62 13.37 -10.98
CA LYS A 147 -8.06 13.31 -10.63
C LYS A 147 -8.31 12.68 -9.27
N ALA A 148 -7.59 11.62 -8.91
CA ALA A 148 -7.75 10.96 -7.62
C ALA A 148 -7.29 11.87 -6.46
N LEU A 149 -6.17 12.56 -6.63
CA LEU A 149 -5.66 13.52 -5.65
C LEU A 149 -6.58 14.75 -5.53
N ALA A 150 -7.02 15.32 -6.65
CA ALA A 150 -8.02 16.39 -6.66
C ALA A 150 -9.35 15.95 -6.02
N LYS A 151 -9.78 14.71 -6.25
CA LYS A 151 -10.96 14.13 -5.61
C LYS A 151 -10.81 14.01 -4.09
N MET A 152 -9.65 13.53 -3.63
CA MET A 152 -9.33 13.48 -2.21
C MET A 152 -9.33 14.88 -1.59
N ASN A 153 -8.68 15.85 -2.24
CA ASN A 153 -8.66 17.25 -1.82
C ASN A 153 -10.08 17.83 -1.73
N TRP A 154 -10.92 17.61 -2.74
CA TRP A 154 -12.30 18.08 -2.76
C TRP A 154 -13.10 17.50 -1.59
N LEU A 155 -12.97 16.20 -1.30
CA LEU A 155 -13.63 15.56 -0.17
C LEU A 155 -13.17 16.15 1.18
N HIS A 156 -11.87 16.34 1.37
CA HIS A 156 -11.33 16.91 2.61
C HIS A 156 -11.72 18.38 2.80
N ARG A 157 -11.72 19.20 1.74
CA ARG A 157 -12.05 20.64 1.85
C ARG A 157 -13.48 20.91 2.30
N ARG A 158 -14.42 20.01 1.99
CA ARG A 158 -15.80 20.08 2.50
C ARG A 158 -15.88 20.12 4.03
N TYR A 159 -14.85 19.61 4.69
CA TYR A 159 -14.72 19.60 6.14
C TYR A 159 -13.52 20.42 6.63
N GLY A 160 -12.95 21.30 5.80
CA GLY A 160 -11.68 21.94 6.13
C GLY A 160 -11.72 22.92 7.31
N SER A 161 -12.91 23.39 7.71
CA SER A 161 -13.09 24.12 8.98
C SER A 161 -13.03 23.20 10.23
N LYS A 162 -13.14 21.88 10.03
CA LYS A 162 -13.16 20.86 11.08
C LYS A 162 -11.89 20.02 11.11
N ILE A 163 -11.26 19.79 9.96
CA ILE A 163 -9.98 19.05 9.85
C ILE A 163 -8.83 20.04 10.09
N LYS A 164 -7.98 19.79 11.08
CA LYS A 164 -6.88 20.71 11.41
C LYS A 164 -5.61 20.37 10.63
N GLN A 165 -4.77 21.37 10.34
CA GLN A 165 -3.49 21.17 9.63
C GLN A 165 -2.59 20.12 10.31
N PRO A 166 -2.38 20.14 11.65
CA PRO A 166 -1.60 19.09 12.31
C PRO A 166 -2.22 17.69 12.18
N GLU A 167 -3.54 17.56 12.10
CA GLU A 167 -4.20 16.25 11.91
C GLU A 167 -3.97 15.72 10.48
N LEU A 168 -3.96 16.60 9.48
CA LEU A 168 -3.57 16.24 8.11
C LEU A 168 -2.11 15.81 8.03
N LEU A 169 -1.20 16.55 8.66
CA LEU A 169 0.22 16.20 8.71
C LEU A 169 0.45 14.87 9.45
N HIS A 170 -0.28 14.62 10.55
CA HIS A 170 -0.22 13.33 11.24
C HIS A 170 -0.73 12.18 10.37
N THR A 171 -1.84 12.37 9.66
CA THR A 171 -2.35 11.38 8.72
C THR A 171 -1.32 11.07 7.62
N LEU A 172 -0.70 12.10 7.04
CA LEU A 172 0.40 11.95 6.09
C LEU A 172 1.55 11.14 6.69
N ALA A 173 1.95 11.47 7.92
CA ALA A 173 3.01 10.77 8.65
C ALA A 173 2.69 9.29 8.81
N MET A 174 1.46 8.92 9.18
CA MET A 174 1.05 7.53 9.31
C MET A 174 1.16 6.77 7.98
N PHE A 175 0.80 7.39 6.86
CA PHE A 175 0.93 6.79 5.53
C PHE A 175 2.38 6.59 5.07
N VAL A 176 3.34 7.31 5.67
CA VAL A 176 4.79 7.11 5.44
C VAL A 176 5.36 6.09 6.43
N LEU A 177 5.17 6.34 7.73
CA LEU A 177 5.86 5.66 8.81
C LEU A 177 5.34 4.25 9.03
N GLU A 178 4.03 4.02 8.97
CA GLU A 178 3.48 2.69 9.23
C GLU A 178 3.88 1.66 8.18
N PRO A 179 3.76 1.93 6.86
CA PRO A 179 4.27 1.00 5.87
C PRO A 179 5.77 0.71 6.05
N ILE A 180 6.60 1.73 6.33
CA ILE A 180 8.04 1.54 6.57
C ILE A 180 8.28 0.62 7.78
N ARG A 181 7.60 0.86 8.91
CA ARG A 181 7.70 0.05 10.13
C ARG A 181 7.32 -1.41 9.87
N TRP A 182 6.18 -1.65 9.25
CA TRP A 182 5.71 -2.99 8.89
C TRP A 182 6.69 -3.73 7.99
N LEU A 183 7.25 -3.05 6.99
CA LEU A 183 8.23 -3.64 6.09
C LEU A 183 9.52 -4.01 6.81
N ASN A 184 10.07 -3.10 7.61
CA ASN A 184 11.32 -3.33 8.34
C ASN A 184 11.21 -4.48 9.34
N GLU A 185 10.10 -4.56 10.07
CA GLU A 185 9.88 -5.61 11.06
C GLU A 185 9.49 -6.95 10.42
N ARG A 186 8.55 -6.94 9.47
CA ARG A 186 7.79 -8.13 9.07
C ARG A 186 8.07 -8.65 7.67
N GLU A 187 8.82 -7.93 6.82
CA GLU A 187 9.24 -8.47 5.53
C GLU A 187 10.60 -9.17 5.54
N TRP A 188 10.86 -9.96 4.49
CA TRP A 188 12.05 -10.79 4.28
C TRP A 188 13.40 -10.03 4.38
N ARG A 189 13.37 -8.71 4.23
CA ARG A 189 14.47 -7.78 4.53
C ARG A 189 13.90 -6.41 4.96
N PRO A 190 14.68 -5.62 5.70
CA PRO A 190 14.38 -4.19 5.85
C PRO A 190 14.54 -3.44 4.53
N LEU A 191 13.91 -2.28 4.46
CA LEU A 191 14.11 -1.30 3.40
C LEU A 191 15.52 -0.69 3.51
N THR A 192 16.10 -0.31 2.38
CA THR A 192 17.29 0.54 2.37
C THR A 192 16.93 2.00 2.65
N GLU A 193 17.93 2.81 3.00
CA GLU A 193 17.73 4.26 3.20
C GLU A 193 17.10 4.94 1.98
N ILE A 194 17.61 4.65 0.77
CA ILE A 194 17.03 5.23 -0.45
C ILE A 194 15.58 4.79 -0.70
N GLU A 195 15.19 3.56 -0.30
CA GLU A 195 13.80 3.12 -0.41
C GLU A 195 12.89 3.85 0.59
N LYS A 196 13.34 4.05 1.84
CA LYS A 196 12.60 4.82 2.85
C LYS A 196 12.43 6.28 2.44
N VAL A 197 13.52 6.93 2.03
CA VAL A 197 13.50 8.33 1.59
C VAL A 197 12.67 8.49 0.32
N ALA A 198 12.70 7.54 -0.62
CA ALA A 198 11.84 7.58 -1.80
C ALA A 198 10.34 7.53 -1.44
N ILE A 199 9.93 6.68 -0.48
CA ILE A 199 8.55 6.69 0.04
C ILE A 199 8.23 8.07 0.62
N TYR A 200 9.11 8.61 1.46
CA TYR A 200 8.90 9.89 2.11
C TYR A 200 8.79 11.06 1.13
N VAL A 201 9.77 11.23 0.22
CA VAL A 201 9.80 12.32 -0.76
C VAL A 201 8.55 12.31 -1.64
N TYR A 202 8.09 11.14 -2.05
CA TYR A 202 6.87 11.04 -2.84
C TYR A 202 5.61 11.43 -2.05
N TRP A 203 5.49 10.98 -0.81
CA TRP A 203 4.40 11.41 0.08
C TRP A 203 4.47 12.89 0.45
N LYS A 204 5.67 13.46 0.62
CA LYS A 204 5.86 14.91 0.82
C LYS A 204 5.28 15.69 -0.35
N GLU A 205 5.50 15.23 -1.58
CA GLU A 205 4.87 15.84 -2.78
C GLU A 205 3.34 15.73 -2.76
N ILE A 206 2.79 14.58 -2.36
CA ILE A 206 1.34 14.41 -2.18
C ILE A 206 0.82 15.42 -1.14
N GLY A 207 1.47 15.50 0.03
CA GLY A 207 1.09 16.43 1.10
C GLY A 207 1.15 17.89 0.67
N ASN A 208 2.19 18.26 -0.09
CA ASN A 208 2.33 19.57 -0.70
C ASN A 208 1.14 19.89 -1.63
N ARG A 209 0.77 18.97 -2.52
CA ARG A 209 -0.40 19.11 -3.41
C ARG A 209 -1.74 19.07 -2.70
N MET A 210 -1.79 18.56 -1.48
CA MET A 210 -2.96 18.65 -0.60
C MET A 210 -3.04 19.98 0.16
N GLY A 211 -1.99 20.81 0.14
CA GLY A 211 -1.89 22.05 0.93
C GLY A 211 -1.54 21.82 2.41
N ILE A 212 -0.94 20.66 2.74
CA ILE A 212 -0.43 20.40 4.09
C ILE A 212 0.78 21.32 4.33
N LYS A 213 0.77 21.98 5.49
CA LYS A 213 1.81 22.93 5.90
C LYS A 213 2.78 22.27 6.87
N ASP A 214 3.97 22.85 6.95
CA ASP A 214 4.99 22.47 7.95
C ASP A 214 5.39 20.99 7.87
N ILE A 215 5.33 20.39 6.67
CA ILE A 215 5.85 19.04 6.44
C ILE A 215 7.37 19.11 6.64
N PRO A 216 7.96 18.31 7.54
CA PRO A 216 9.40 18.35 7.81
C PRO A 216 10.29 18.14 6.59
N ASP A 217 11.59 18.41 6.70
CA ASP A 217 12.50 18.26 5.56
C ASP A 217 13.01 16.84 5.40
N THR A 218 13.08 16.09 6.50
CA THR A 218 13.56 14.71 6.52
C THR A 218 12.54 13.74 7.11
N LEU A 219 12.70 12.46 6.78
CA LEU A 219 11.94 11.37 7.36
C LEU A 219 12.15 11.29 8.88
N GLU A 220 13.38 11.51 9.34
CA GLU A 220 13.73 11.49 10.76
C GLU A 220 13.03 12.64 11.52
N GLU A 221 12.96 13.84 10.94
CA GLU A 221 12.20 14.94 11.53
C GLU A 221 10.69 14.66 11.54
N LEU A 222 10.16 13.99 10.51
CA LEU A 222 8.76 13.53 10.49
C LEU A 222 8.48 12.54 11.61
N GLU A 223 9.38 11.59 11.88
CA GLU A 223 9.27 10.64 13.01
C GLU A 223 9.21 11.38 14.35
N VAL A 224 10.13 12.33 14.58
CA VAL A 224 10.17 13.14 15.81
C VAL A 224 8.92 14.00 15.94
N TRP A 225 8.47 14.62 14.85
CA TRP A 225 7.26 15.43 14.83
C TRP A 225 6.02 14.59 15.15
N ALA A 226 5.89 13.41 14.54
CA ALA A 226 4.75 12.51 14.74
C ALA A 226 4.67 12.04 16.20
N ALA A 227 5.79 11.61 16.79
CA ALA A 227 5.84 11.20 18.20
C ALA A 227 5.36 12.32 19.14
N LYS A 228 5.85 13.56 18.95
CA LYS A 228 5.43 14.72 19.75
C LYS A 228 3.96 15.08 19.56
N PHE A 229 3.43 14.91 18.34
CA PHE A 229 2.00 15.10 18.08
C PHE A 229 1.18 14.04 18.82
N GLU A 230 1.60 12.77 18.77
CA GLU A 230 0.88 11.66 19.37
C GLU A 230 0.82 11.75 20.91
N GLU A 231 1.90 12.20 21.57
CA GLU A 231 1.93 12.43 23.03
C GLU A 231 0.73 13.25 23.56
N LYS A 232 0.24 14.21 22.78
CA LYS A 232 -0.82 15.14 23.20
C LYS A 232 -2.19 14.83 22.61
N ASN A 233 -2.24 14.12 21.49
CA ASN A 233 -3.46 13.97 20.70
C ASN A 233 -3.96 12.52 20.62
N VAL A 234 -3.11 11.54 20.98
CA VAL A 234 -3.48 10.13 21.00
C VAL A 234 -3.85 9.71 22.42
N TYR A 235 -5.16 9.62 22.65
CA TYR A 235 -5.74 9.14 23.90
C TYR A 235 -7.14 8.58 23.64
N PHE A 236 -7.63 7.77 24.57
CA PHE A 236 -8.92 7.13 24.44
C PHE A 236 -10.08 8.13 24.42
N THR A 237 -10.99 7.95 23.47
CA THR A 237 -12.34 8.52 23.50
C THR A 237 -13.36 7.49 23.01
N LYS A 238 -14.63 7.67 23.36
CA LYS A 238 -15.69 6.80 22.85
C LYS A 238 -15.82 6.86 21.32
N ASN A 239 -15.53 8.01 20.72
CA ASN A 239 -15.55 8.20 19.26
C ASN A 239 -14.48 7.35 18.56
N ASN A 240 -13.28 7.24 19.16
CA ASN A 240 -12.22 6.37 18.65
C ASN A 240 -12.68 4.92 18.61
N GLN A 241 -13.26 4.45 19.73
CA GLN A 241 -13.77 3.09 19.84
C GLN A 241 -14.86 2.80 18.81
N MET A 242 -15.80 3.74 18.59
CA MET A 242 -16.85 3.56 17.57
C MET A 242 -16.28 3.37 16.16
N CYS A 243 -15.25 4.15 15.78
CA CYS A 243 -14.58 3.99 14.49
C CYS A 243 -13.83 2.65 14.39
N ALA A 244 -13.16 2.25 15.48
CA ALA A 244 -12.43 1.00 15.57
C ALA A 244 -13.35 -0.23 15.47
N GLU A 245 -14.48 -0.20 16.19
CA GLU A 245 -15.47 -1.29 16.22
C GLU A 245 -16.15 -1.48 14.86
N ALA A 246 -16.52 -0.39 14.19
CA ALA A 246 -17.09 -0.48 12.84
C ALA A 246 -16.11 -1.10 11.84
N THR A 247 -14.83 -0.71 11.89
CA THR A 247 -13.81 -1.27 11.01
C THR A 247 -13.46 -2.71 11.35
N MET A 248 -13.38 -3.04 12.64
CA MET A 248 -13.21 -4.42 13.10
C MET A 248 -14.40 -5.30 12.65
N GLY A 249 -15.62 -4.78 12.72
CA GLY A 249 -16.82 -5.42 12.18
C GLY A 249 -16.71 -5.72 10.69
N LEU A 250 -16.19 -4.78 9.90
CA LEU A 250 -15.91 -4.98 8.48
C LEU A 250 -14.87 -6.11 8.24
N PHE A 251 -13.75 -6.11 8.98
CA PHE A 251 -12.71 -7.13 8.85
C PHE A 251 -13.20 -8.52 9.22
N LEU A 252 -14.06 -8.62 10.24
CA LEU A 252 -14.58 -9.87 10.76
C LEU A 252 -15.87 -10.34 10.06
N ARG A 253 -16.40 -9.57 9.12
CA ARG A 253 -17.72 -9.83 8.50
C ARG A 253 -17.80 -11.22 7.87
N ASN A 254 -16.74 -11.61 7.16
CA ASN A 254 -16.63 -12.89 6.47
C ASN A 254 -15.99 -14.00 7.34
N VAL A 255 -15.58 -13.69 8.58
CA VAL A 255 -15.02 -14.67 9.51
C VAL A 255 -16.16 -15.50 10.15
N PRO A 256 -16.10 -16.85 10.13
CA PRO A 256 -17.08 -17.70 10.82
C PRO A 256 -17.23 -17.33 12.29
N LEU A 257 -18.47 -17.37 12.82
CA LEU A 257 -18.80 -16.90 14.18
C LEU A 257 -17.88 -17.50 15.26
N VAL A 258 -17.59 -18.79 15.16
CA VAL A 258 -16.72 -19.52 16.11
C VAL A 258 -15.26 -19.05 16.12
N LEU A 259 -14.79 -18.43 15.03
CA LEU A 259 -13.42 -17.91 14.90
C LEU A 259 -13.33 -16.40 15.17
N ARG A 260 -14.46 -15.69 15.31
CA ARG A 260 -14.46 -14.22 15.41
C ARG A 260 -13.69 -13.71 16.62
N GLY A 261 -13.85 -14.32 17.79
CA GLY A 261 -13.11 -13.92 19.00
C GLY A 261 -11.59 -14.06 18.82
N PHE A 262 -11.15 -15.18 18.26
CA PHE A 262 -9.73 -15.39 17.92
C PHE A 262 -9.25 -14.36 16.90
N ALA A 263 -9.97 -14.14 15.81
CA ALA A 263 -9.60 -13.20 14.76
C ALA A 263 -9.56 -11.75 15.27
N GLN A 264 -10.48 -11.37 16.16
CA GLN A 264 -10.47 -10.07 16.82
C GLN A 264 -9.21 -9.90 17.67
N HIS A 265 -8.87 -10.86 18.54
CA HIS A 265 -7.64 -10.79 19.33
C HIS A 265 -6.38 -10.81 18.46
N ALA A 266 -6.39 -11.57 17.36
CA ALA A 266 -5.29 -11.59 16.41
C ALA A 266 -5.09 -10.21 15.77
N ALA A 267 -6.16 -9.55 15.32
CA ALA A 267 -6.09 -8.19 14.81
C ALA A 267 -5.66 -7.19 15.90
N VAL A 268 -6.23 -7.26 17.11
CA VAL A 268 -5.87 -6.39 18.24
C VAL A 268 -4.38 -6.52 18.60
N SER A 269 -3.80 -7.71 18.47
CA SER A 269 -2.37 -7.95 18.73
C SER A 269 -1.40 -7.28 17.75
N LEU A 270 -1.90 -6.70 16.66
CA LEU A 270 -1.10 -6.00 15.67
C LEU A 270 -0.97 -4.50 15.95
N PHE A 271 -1.79 -3.96 16.84
CA PHE A 271 -1.64 -2.59 17.32
C PHE A 271 -0.49 -2.49 18.33
N GLU A 272 0.26 -1.39 18.23
CA GLU A 272 1.13 -0.95 19.32
C GLU A 272 0.29 -0.56 20.54
N GLU A 273 0.89 -0.64 21.72
CA GLU A 273 0.19 -0.47 22.99
C GLU A 273 -0.58 0.86 23.09
N GLN A 274 0.06 1.99 22.75
CA GLN A 274 -0.57 3.30 22.79
C GLN A 274 -1.81 3.38 21.88
N SER A 275 -1.68 2.92 20.63
CA SER A 275 -2.81 2.89 19.68
C SER A 275 -3.92 1.96 20.19
N ARG A 276 -3.57 0.76 20.67
CA ARG A 276 -4.54 -0.22 21.18
C ARG A 276 -5.38 0.37 22.31
N LEU A 277 -4.72 1.02 23.29
CA LEU A 277 -5.40 1.66 24.41
C LEU A 277 -6.24 2.86 23.95
N ALA A 278 -5.75 3.67 23.01
CA ALA A 278 -6.50 4.81 22.47
C ALA A 278 -7.75 4.39 21.68
N LEU A 279 -7.78 3.18 21.13
CA LEU A 279 -8.96 2.60 20.46
C LEU A 279 -9.91 1.87 21.43
N GLY A 280 -9.54 1.74 22.71
CA GLY A 280 -10.38 1.08 23.73
C GLY A 280 -10.27 -0.45 23.72
N TYR A 281 -9.21 -1.01 23.15
CA TYR A 281 -8.99 -2.46 23.17
C TYR A 281 -8.14 -2.88 24.36
N GLU A 282 -8.53 -3.96 25.01
CA GLU A 282 -7.74 -4.62 26.05
C GLU A 282 -6.56 -5.41 25.46
N ASN A 283 -5.66 -5.87 26.33
CA ASN A 283 -4.55 -6.73 25.92
C ASN A 283 -5.09 -8.05 25.35
N PRO A 284 -4.65 -8.47 24.16
CA PRO A 284 -5.00 -9.79 23.66
C PRO A 284 -4.30 -10.87 24.50
N PRO A 285 -4.83 -12.11 24.55
CA PRO A 285 -4.13 -13.22 25.16
C PRO A 285 -2.70 -13.35 24.61
N ILE A 286 -1.71 -13.44 25.51
CA ILE A 286 -0.28 -13.42 25.16
C ILE A 286 0.06 -14.50 24.13
N TRP A 287 -0.60 -15.66 24.20
CA TRP A 287 -0.38 -16.76 23.26
C TRP A 287 -0.85 -16.41 21.84
N ILE A 288 -1.93 -15.64 21.67
CA ILE A 288 -2.40 -15.17 20.36
C ILE A 288 -1.39 -14.17 19.79
N ALA A 289 -0.95 -13.20 20.60
CA ALA A 289 0.05 -12.23 20.18
C ALA A 289 1.37 -12.91 19.74
N LYS A 290 1.83 -13.89 20.52
CA LYS A 290 3.01 -14.71 20.16
C LYS A 290 2.77 -15.50 18.88
N LEU A 291 1.63 -16.15 18.73
CA LEU A 291 1.28 -16.90 17.51
C LEU A 291 1.31 -16.01 16.27
N VAL A 292 0.68 -14.84 16.32
CA VAL A 292 0.65 -13.88 15.22
C VAL A 292 2.06 -13.37 14.90
N ALA A 293 2.84 -13.01 15.92
CA ALA A 293 4.22 -12.58 15.74
C ALA A 293 5.10 -13.69 15.11
N SER A 294 4.96 -14.93 15.59
CA SER A 294 5.63 -16.10 15.04
C SER A 294 5.20 -16.38 13.60
N ALA A 295 3.92 -16.23 13.26
CA ALA A 295 3.44 -16.41 11.88
C ALA A 295 4.12 -15.43 10.90
N PHE A 296 4.22 -14.15 11.27
CA PHE A 296 4.96 -13.17 10.46
C PHE A 296 6.46 -13.49 10.38
N HIS A 297 7.08 -13.93 11.48
CA HIS A 297 8.48 -14.31 11.50
C HIS A 297 8.76 -15.53 10.61
N ILE A 298 7.94 -16.57 10.69
CA ILE A 298 8.02 -17.75 9.83
C ILE A 298 7.82 -17.35 8.36
N ARG A 299 6.80 -16.53 8.05
CA ARG A 299 6.58 -16.00 6.69
C ARG A 299 7.84 -15.29 6.17
N LYS A 300 8.44 -14.41 6.98
CA LYS A 300 9.68 -13.69 6.66
C LYS A 300 10.81 -14.64 6.26
N LEU A 301 11.02 -15.71 7.04
CA LEU A 301 12.04 -16.73 6.76
C LEU A 301 11.73 -17.54 5.49
N ILE A 302 10.48 -17.99 5.31
CA ILE A 302 10.04 -18.73 4.13
C ILE A 302 10.26 -17.91 2.86
N ILE A 303 9.82 -16.64 2.85
CA ILE A 303 10.00 -15.78 1.66
C ILE A 303 11.48 -15.55 1.38
N ARG A 304 12.29 -15.30 2.42
CA ARG A 304 13.72 -15.04 2.27
C ARG A 304 14.48 -16.24 1.68
N HIS A 305 14.17 -17.44 2.15
CA HIS A 305 15.01 -18.62 1.90
C HIS A 305 14.41 -19.62 0.93
N LEU A 306 13.09 -19.68 0.79
CA LEU A 306 12.41 -20.74 0.04
C LEU A 306 11.69 -20.25 -1.21
N PHE A 307 11.27 -18.98 -1.29
CA PHE A 307 10.58 -18.51 -2.50
C PHE A 307 11.58 -17.97 -3.53
N LEU A 308 11.23 -17.99 -4.80
CA LEU A 308 11.91 -17.19 -5.82
C LEU A 308 11.40 -15.72 -5.76
N PRO A 309 12.18 -14.72 -6.24
CA PRO A 309 11.65 -13.38 -6.44
C PRO A 309 10.53 -13.39 -7.50
N ARG A 310 9.64 -12.40 -7.45
CA ARG A 310 8.58 -12.24 -8.46
C ARG A 310 9.20 -12.06 -9.85
N LEU A 311 8.50 -12.55 -10.87
CA LEU A 311 8.93 -12.37 -12.26
C LEU A 311 8.48 -11.01 -12.81
N HIS A 312 7.32 -10.52 -12.35
CA HIS A 312 6.71 -9.28 -12.81
C HIS A 312 6.18 -8.47 -11.62
N GLU A 313 5.99 -7.17 -11.83
CA GLU A 313 5.30 -6.29 -10.88
C GLU A 313 3.82 -6.68 -10.79
N LEU A 314 3.24 -6.55 -9.59
CA LEU A 314 1.79 -6.61 -9.44
C LEU A 314 1.18 -5.29 -9.92
N ASP A 315 0.04 -5.35 -10.60
CA ASP A 315 -0.68 -4.17 -11.03
C ASP A 315 -2.09 -4.16 -10.41
N PRO A 316 -2.30 -3.39 -9.32
CA PRO A 316 -3.58 -3.30 -8.64
C PRO A 316 -4.55 -2.31 -9.31
N LEU A 317 -4.13 -1.56 -10.35
CA LEU A 317 -4.97 -0.53 -10.94
C LEU A 317 -6.18 -1.12 -11.65
N ALA A 318 -7.33 -0.47 -11.47
CA ALA A 318 -8.54 -0.77 -12.20
C ALA A 318 -8.32 -0.60 -13.72
N LYS A 319 -8.99 -1.44 -14.51
CA LYS A 319 -8.85 -1.50 -15.97
C LYS A 319 -10.04 -0.85 -16.66
N PRO A 320 -9.82 -0.03 -17.70
CA PRO A 320 -10.91 0.56 -18.46
C PRO A 320 -11.62 -0.49 -19.31
N ASP A 321 -12.91 -0.29 -19.57
CA ASP A 321 -13.64 -0.96 -20.65
C ASP A 321 -13.79 -0.04 -21.88
N SER A 322 -14.54 -0.52 -22.88
CA SER A 322 -14.84 0.24 -24.10
C SER A 322 -15.64 1.52 -23.86
N SER A 323 -16.32 1.66 -22.72
CA SER A 323 -17.03 2.89 -22.33
C SER A 323 -16.13 3.89 -21.59
N GLY A 324 -14.88 3.52 -21.32
CA GLY A 324 -13.93 4.30 -20.51
C GLY A 324 -14.13 4.15 -19.00
N ARG A 325 -15.10 3.34 -18.54
CA ARG A 325 -15.31 3.08 -17.11
C ARG A 325 -14.29 2.08 -16.58
N LEU A 326 -13.87 2.30 -15.34
CA LEU A 326 -12.85 1.52 -14.67
C LEU A 326 -13.46 0.38 -13.85
N TYR A 327 -12.82 -0.79 -13.88
CA TYR A 327 -13.24 -1.98 -13.15
C TYR A 327 -12.09 -2.62 -12.39
N ARG A 328 -12.40 -3.09 -11.19
CA ARG A 328 -11.44 -3.76 -10.33
C ARG A 328 -11.43 -5.26 -10.58
N ASN A 329 -10.24 -5.84 -10.51
CA ASN A 329 -10.05 -7.28 -10.66
C ASN A 329 -10.16 -8.04 -9.33
N ALA A 330 -10.01 -7.32 -8.20
CA ALA A 330 -10.07 -7.86 -6.85
C ALA A 330 -10.57 -6.79 -5.88
N TRP A 331 -11.03 -7.21 -4.72
CA TRP A 331 -11.49 -6.35 -3.63
C TRP A 331 -10.99 -6.84 -2.28
N ALA A 332 -10.99 -5.97 -1.27
CA ALA A 332 -10.48 -6.29 0.07
C ALA A 332 -11.60 -6.77 1.00
N PHE A 333 -12.71 -6.03 1.03
CA PHE A 333 -13.82 -6.22 1.95
C PHE A 333 -15.15 -6.42 1.20
N GLU A 334 -15.43 -5.53 0.24
CA GLU A 334 -16.67 -5.51 -0.51
C GLU A 334 -16.41 -5.33 -2.02
N PRO A 335 -17.20 -5.97 -2.91
CA PRO A 335 -16.96 -6.03 -4.34
C PRO A 335 -17.34 -4.74 -5.09
N TRP A 336 -17.08 -3.57 -4.48
CA TRP A 336 -17.27 -2.28 -5.12
C TRP A 336 -16.47 -2.20 -6.41
N TYR A 337 -17.15 -1.86 -7.50
CA TYR A 337 -16.60 -1.64 -8.83
C TYR A 337 -16.06 -2.90 -9.54
N VAL A 338 -16.50 -4.09 -9.10
CA VAL A 338 -16.13 -5.37 -9.72
C VAL A 338 -17.23 -5.77 -10.71
N LYS A 339 -16.86 -6.18 -11.93
CA LYS A 339 -17.83 -6.67 -12.92
C LYS A 339 -18.59 -7.87 -12.37
N ALA A 340 -19.91 -7.90 -12.56
CA ALA A 340 -20.72 -9.07 -12.24
C ALA A 340 -20.58 -10.11 -13.36
N THR A 341 -19.63 -11.02 -13.21
CA THR A 341 -19.41 -12.17 -14.09
C THR A 341 -19.62 -13.48 -13.33
N VAL A 342 -19.77 -14.61 -14.04
CA VAL A 342 -19.85 -15.93 -13.40
C VAL A 342 -18.61 -16.21 -12.54
N LYS A 343 -17.42 -15.82 -13.03
CA LYS A 343 -16.16 -15.98 -12.29
C LYS A 343 -16.17 -15.19 -10.98
N SER A 344 -16.40 -13.88 -11.05
CA SER A 344 -16.39 -13.00 -9.86
C SER A 344 -17.49 -13.36 -8.87
N TRP A 345 -18.62 -13.88 -9.37
CA TRP A 345 -19.70 -14.40 -8.54
C TRP A 345 -19.27 -15.64 -7.77
N LEU A 346 -18.64 -16.62 -8.44
CA LEU A 346 -18.11 -17.83 -7.81
C LEU A 346 -17.01 -17.50 -6.80
N GLU A 347 -16.07 -16.62 -7.15
CA GLU A 347 -15.01 -16.15 -6.25
C GLU A 347 -15.61 -15.49 -5.00
N GLY A 348 -16.61 -14.61 -5.17
CA GLY A 348 -17.32 -13.98 -4.06
C GLY A 348 -18.06 -14.99 -3.19
N TRP A 349 -18.66 -16.03 -3.78
CA TRP A 349 -19.33 -17.09 -3.05
C TRP A 349 -18.36 -17.85 -2.15
N PHE A 350 -17.22 -18.28 -2.67
CA PHE A 350 -16.19 -18.99 -1.89
C PHE A 350 -15.60 -18.12 -0.78
N TRP A 351 -15.35 -16.84 -1.06
CA TRP A 351 -14.72 -15.93 -0.09
C TRP A 351 -15.66 -15.45 1.01
N THR A 352 -16.94 -15.23 0.68
CA THR A 352 -17.90 -14.58 1.59
C THR A 352 -19.03 -15.49 2.03
N SER A 353 -18.99 -16.77 1.63
CA SER A 353 -20.12 -17.71 1.79
C SER A 353 -21.43 -17.15 1.22
N GLY A 354 -21.34 -16.46 0.07
CA GLY A 354 -22.48 -15.86 -0.63
C GLY A 354 -23.07 -14.59 -0.02
N LYS A 355 -22.50 -14.05 1.07
CA LYS A 355 -23.05 -12.88 1.77
C LYS A 355 -22.85 -11.57 1.01
N VAL A 356 -21.74 -11.44 0.31
CA VAL A 356 -21.36 -10.20 -0.37
C VAL A 356 -20.88 -10.54 -1.78
N LEU A 357 -21.70 -10.22 -2.78
CA LEU A 357 -21.48 -10.60 -4.18
C LEU A 357 -21.49 -9.36 -5.09
N PRO A 358 -20.67 -9.34 -6.16
CA PRO A 358 -20.70 -8.26 -7.14
C PRO A 358 -22.10 -8.10 -7.74
N GLY A 359 -22.56 -6.86 -7.87
CA GLY A 359 -23.87 -6.54 -8.44
C GLY A 359 -24.17 -5.04 -8.44
N PRO A 360 -25.40 -4.63 -8.82
CA PRO A 360 -25.78 -3.23 -8.92
C PRO A 360 -25.58 -2.44 -7.62
N ALA A 361 -25.83 -3.05 -6.45
CA ALA A 361 -25.61 -2.45 -5.14
C ALA A 361 -24.14 -2.04 -4.89
N TYR A 362 -23.20 -2.73 -5.53
CA TYR A 362 -21.76 -2.48 -5.44
C TYR A 362 -21.21 -1.84 -6.72
N LYS A 363 -22.06 -1.23 -7.56
CA LYS A 363 -21.66 -0.58 -8.81
C LYS A 363 -20.85 -1.49 -9.74
N SER A 364 -21.41 -2.65 -10.06
CA SER A 364 -20.82 -3.57 -11.04
C SER A 364 -20.69 -3.02 -12.46
N ASN A 365 -21.20 -1.81 -12.72
CA ASN A 365 -20.99 -1.01 -13.92
C ASN A 365 -19.72 -0.13 -13.87
N GLY A 366 -18.86 -0.31 -12.88
CA GLY A 366 -17.57 0.39 -12.77
C GLY A 366 -17.70 1.84 -12.32
N PHE A 367 -16.60 2.59 -12.41
CA PHE A 367 -16.50 3.98 -11.93
C PHE A 367 -15.66 4.86 -12.86
N LEU A 368 -15.81 6.17 -12.67
CA LEU A 368 -14.82 7.17 -13.05
C LEU A 368 -14.15 7.69 -11.77
N VAL A 369 -12.90 8.14 -11.86
CA VAL A 369 -12.12 8.54 -10.67
C VAL A 369 -12.81 9.66 -9.89
N GLU A 370 -13.39 10.63 -10.58
CA GLU A 370 -14.14 11.73 -9.99
C GLU A 370 -15.45 11.31 -9.30
N GLU A 371 -15.95 10.09 -9.55
CA GLU A 371 -17.16 9.52 -8.94
C GLU A 371 -16.88 8.77 -7.62
N LEU A 372 -15.62 8.68 -7.17
CA LEU A 372 -15.28 7.98 -5.92
C LEU A 372 -15.86 8.69 -4.68
N GLY A 373 -15.95 8.02 -3.54
CA GLY A 373 -16.54 8.60 -2.32
C GLY A 373 -18.07 8.47 -2.24
N PRO A 374 -18.72 9.21 -1.32
CA PRO A 374 -20.17 9.11 -1.10
C PRO A 374 -20.99 9.33 -2.38
N VAL A 375 -22.04 8.51 -2.57
CA VAL A 375 -22.82 8.44 -3.82
C VAL A 375 -23.50 9.79 -4.14
N GLU A 376 -23.93 10.50 -3.11
CA GLU A 376 -24.52 11.83 -3.20
C GLU A 376 -23.58 12.89 -3.82
N TYR A 377 -22.26 12.64 -3.82
CA TYR A 377 -21.26 13.60 -4.31
C TYR A 377 -20.83 13.35 -5.75
N GLU A 378 -21.23 12.25 -6.37
CA GLU A 378 -20.76 11.82 -7.69
C GLU A 378 -20.98 12.84 -8.79
N LYS A 379 -22.09 13.58 -8.72
CA LYS A 379 -22.39 14.64 -9.68
C LYS A 379 -21.64 15.93 -9.34
N SER A 380 -21.74 16.36 -8.08
CA SER A 380 -21.18 17.65 -7.63
C SER A 380 -19.65 17.72 -7.67
N SER A 381 -18.95 16.59 -7.67
CA SER A 381 -17.49 16.59 -7.69
C SER A 381 -16.88 16.61 -9.10
N LYS A 382 -17.62 16.28 -10.17
CA LYS A 382 -17.01 16.04 -11.49
C LYS A 382 -16.22 17.23 -12.02
N GLU A 383 -16.90 18.36 -12.15
CA GLU A 383 -16.31 19.59 -12.67
C GLU A 383 -15.19 20.16 -11.80
N PRO A 384 -15.37 20.37 -10.47
CA PRO A 384 -14.30 20.93 -9.64
C PRO A 384 -13.07 20.00 -9.55
N VAL A 385 -13.27 18.68 -9.55
CA VAL A 385 -12.17 17.71 -9.56
C VAL A 385 -11.42 17.73 -10.89
N ALA A 386 -12.13 17.78 -12.02
CA ALA A 386 -11.50 17.87 -13.33
C ALA A 386 -10.65 19.14 -13.46
N LYS A 387 -11.19 20.29 -13.03
CA LYS A 387 -10.47 21.57 -13.06
C LYS A 387 -9.19 21.54 -12.22
N GLU A 388 -9.25 21.08 -10.97
CA GLU A 388 -8.06 20.99 -10.13
C GLU A 388 -7.05 19.95 -10.67
N ALA A 389 -7.52 18.85 -11.26
CA ALA A 389 -6.65 17.87 -11.90
C ALA A 389 -5.89 18.47 -13.09
N GLU A 390 -6.53 19.31 -13.91
CA GLU A 390 -5.89 20.07 -14.99
C GLU A 390 -4.84 21.04 -14.44
N GLU A 391 -5.13 21.75 -13.35
CA GLU A 391 -4.16 22.63 -12.67
C GLU A 391 -2.95 21.85 -12.16
N MET A 392 -3.15 20.68 -11.55
CA MET A 392 -2.07 19.79 -11.10
C MET A 392 -1.22 19.27 -12.27
N GLN A 393 -1.84 18.93 -13.41
CA GLN A 393 -1.11 18.51 -14.60
C GLN A 393 -0.31 19.65 -15.23
N ALA A 394 -0.89 20.85 -15.28
CA ALA A 394 -0.21 22.05 -15.76
C ALA A 394 0.98 22.42 -14.85
N TYR A 395 0.87 22.18 -13.55
CA TYR A 395 1.99 22.29 -12.61
C TYR A 395 3.08 21.24 -12.91
N ALA A 396 2.70 19.97 -13.07
CA ALA A 396 3.64 18.89 -13.36
C ALA A 396 4.38 19.07 -14.69
N SER A 397 3.71 19.57 -15.73
CA SER A 397 4.30 19.81 -17.05
C SER A 397 5.34 20.94 -17.05
N LYS A 398 5.23 21.88 -16.11
CA LYS A 398 6.22 22.95 -15.88
C LYS A 398 7.36 22.53 -14.96
N GLY A 399 7.49 21.23 -14.66
CA GLY A 399 8.55 20.66 -13.81
C GLY A 399 8.13 20.36 -12.38
N GLY A 400 6.87 20.63 -11.99
CA GLY A 400 6.35 20.35 -10.65
C GLY A 400 7.19 20.97 -9.54
N ALA A 401 7.31 20.28 -8.40
CA ALA A 401 8.02 20.79 -7.23
C ALA A 401 9.50 21.08 -7.50
N VAL A 402 10.11 20.36 -8.45
CA VAL A 402 11.50 20.53 -8.82
C VAL A 402 11.77 21.92 -9.43
N ALA A 403 10.85 22.43 -10.24
CA ALA A 403 11.03 23.67 -10.98
C ALA A 403 10.34 24.89 -10.35
N LEU A 404 9.18 24.68 -9.71
CA LEU A 404 8.30 25.76 -9.26
C LEU A 404 8.16 25.82 -7.72
N GLY A 405 8.74 24.87 -6.98
CA GLY A 405 8.41 24.68 -5.56
C GLY A 405 6.96 24.22 -5.37
N CYS A 406 6.45 24.28 -4.13
CA CYS A 406 5.05 23.93 -3.84
C CYS A 406 4.10 25.10 -4.18
N PRO A 407 3.26 25.00 -5.23
CA PRO A 407 2.39 26.09 -5.65
C PRO A 407 1.11 26.15 -4.80
N PHE A 408 0.80 25.06 -4.08
CA PHE A 408 -0.46 24.90 -3.35
C PHE A 408 -0.38 25.41 -1.89
N TYR A 409 0.79 25.92 -1.47
CA TYR A 409 0.97 26.56 -0.17
C TYR A 409 0.12 27.83 -0.01
N SER A 410 -0.14 28.52 -1.12
CA SER A 410 -0.86 29.80 -1.18
C SER A 410 -2.39 29.67 -1.21
N VAL A 411 -2.94 28.48 -1.46
CA VAL A 411 -4.39 28.32 -1.57
C VAL A 411 -5.07 28.35 -0.19
N GLY A 412 -4.31 28.27 0.91
CA GLY A 412 -4.84 28.21 2.27
C GLY A 412 -5.60 26.92 2.52
N TYR A 413 -5.66 26.43 3.76
CA TYR A 413 -6.57 25.32 4.11
C TYR A 413 -7.59 25.83 5.13
N PRO A 414 -8.90 25.72 4.85
CA PRO A 414 -9.47 25.35 3.56
C PRO A 414 -9.25 26.47 2.51
N PRO A 415 -8.99 26.14 1.23
CA PRO A 415 -9.16 27.07 0.13
C PRO A 415 -10.58 27.61 0.10
N LYS A 416 -10.71 28.92 -0.15
CA LYS A 416 -12.00 29.54 -0.44
C LYS A 416 -12.53 29.01 -1.77
N TYR A 417 -13.46 28.06 -1.72
CA TYR A 417 -14.42 27.83 -2.79
C TYR A 417 -15.81 27.75 -2.17
N GLY A 418 -16.71 28.57 -2.71
CA GLY A 418 -18.01 28.92 -2.14
C GLY A 418 -18.83 27.74 -1.64
N ALA A 419 -19.54 28.00 -0.55
CA ALA A 419 -20.57 27.13 0.03
C ALA A 419 -21.67 26.79 -0.97
#